data_AF-A0A382DU37-F1
#
_entry.id   AF-A0A382DU37-F1
#
_cell.length_a   1.000
_cell.length_b   1.000
_cell.length_c   1.000
_cell.angle_alpha   90.00
_cell.angle_beta   90.00
_cell.angle_gamma   90.00
#
_symmetry.space_group_name_H-M   'P 1'
#
loop_
_entity.id
_entity.type
_entity.pdbx_description
1 polymer ?
#
loop_
_entity_poly.entity_id
_entity_poly.type
_entity_poly.pdbx_seq_one_letter_code
_entity_poly.pdbx_strand_id
1 'polypeptide(L)' 'MKHLLLTTIAAMLSASSLVFGERPNIVFIMSDDHALEAIGAYGSWLKKYCPTPT' A
#
# COMPACT_ATOMS: atom_id res chain seq x y z
N MET A 1 23.08 28.97 24.17
CA MET A 1 23.21 27.73 23.38
C MET A 1 22.20 26.66 23.77
N LYS A 2 21.99 26.36 25.06
CA LYS A 2 20.99 25.35 25.52
C LYS A 2 19.55 25.64 25.06
N HIS A 3 19.13 26.90 25.09
CA HIS A 3 17.80 27.31 24.58
C HIS A 3 17.66 27.19 23.05
N LEU A 4 18.75 27.36 22.30
CA LEU A 4 18.76 27.17 20.84
C LEU A 4 18.65 25.68 20.49
N LEU A 5 19.31 24.81 21.26
CA LEU A 5 19.19 23.36 21.13
C LEU A 5 17.79 22.86 21.52
N LEU A 6 17.19 23.44 22.56
CA LEU A 6 15.87 23.04 23.05
C LEU A 6 14.76 23.45 22.07
N THR A 7 14.90 24.61 21.42
CA THR A 7 13.94 25.10 20.43
C THR A 7 13.99 24.33 19.11
N THR A 8 15.17 23.91 18.66
CA THR A 8 15.28 23.04 17.47
C THR A 8 14.69 21.66 17.70
N ILE A 9 14.91 21.05 18.87
CA ILE A 9 14.30 19.75 19.21
C ILE A 9 12.77 19.83 19.24
N ALA A 10 12.21 20.89 19.83
CA ALA A 10 10.77 21.10 19.87
C ALA A 10 10.17 21.30 18.46
N ALA A 11 10.87 22.03 17.58
CA ALA A 11 10.44 22.23 16.19
C ALA A 11 10.44 20.92 15.38
N MET A 12 11.46 20.07 15.54
CA MET A 12 11.52 18.77 14.87
C MET A 12 10.41 17.82 15.35
N LEU A 13 10.07 17.85 16.63
CA LEU A 13 9.01 17.01 17.19
C LEU A 13 7.61 17.43 16.69
N SER A 14 7.44 18.72 16.39
CA SER A 14 6.19 19.30 15.88
C SER A 14 5.93 19.00 14.40
N ALA A 15 6.98 18.67 13.63
CA ALA A 15 6.87 18.31 12.21
C ALA A 15 6.46 16.84 11.98
N SER A 16 6.40 16.04 13.04
CA SER A 16 6.03 14.61 12.99
C SER A 16 4.52 14.35 12.99
N SER A 17 3.70 15.36 12.72
CA SER A 17 2.26 15.16 12.52
C SER A 17 2.05 14.13 11.40
N LEU A 18 1.64 12.93 11.81
CA LEU A 18 1.34 11.83 10.91
C LEU A 18 0.25 12.30 9.96
N VAL A 19 0.63 12.53 8.70
CA VAL A 19 -0.32 12.78 7.61
C VAL A 19 -1.03 11.45 7.37
N PHE A 20 -2.10 11.20 8.12
CA PHE A 20 -3.06 10.18 7.75
C PHE A 20 -3.87 10.77 6.60
N GLY A 21 -3.74 10.17 5.41
CA GLY A 21 -4.60 10.49 4.28
C GLY A 21 -6.07 10.27 4.63
N GLU A 22 -6.97 10.65 3.72
CA GLU A 22 -8.39 10.35 3.88
C GLU A 22 -8.60 8.87 4.19
N ARG A 23 -9.58 8.57 5.05
CA ARG A 23 -9.90 7.19 5.41
C ARG A 23 -10.19 6.39 4.13
N PRO A 24 -9.41 5.34 3.81
CA PRO A 24 -9.62 4.61 2.57
C PRO A 24 -10.89 3.77 2.63
N ASN A 25 -11.50 3.55 1.47
CA ASN A 25 -12.53 2.52 1.29
C ASN A 25 -11.87 1.15 1.20
N ILE A 26 -12.50 0.13 1.79
CA ILE A 26 -12.01 -1.26 1.75
C ILE A 26 -12.99 -2.10 0.95
N VAL A 27 -12.49 -2.78 -0.08
CA VAL A 27 -13.27 -3.72 -0.89
C VAL A 27 -12.58 -5.08 -0.82
N PHE A 28 -13.32 -6.10 -0.40
CA PHE A 28 -12.87 -7.49 -0.43
C PHE A 28 -13.42 -8.15 -1.69
N ILE A 29 -12.54 -8.74 -2.48
CA ILE A 29 -12.90 -9.53 -3.67
C ILE A 29 -12.49 -10.96 -3.38
N MET A 30 -13.46 -11.86 -3.39
CA MET A 30 -13.23 -13.30 -3.27
C MET A 30 -13.74 -13.95 -4.55
N SER A 31 -12.92 -14.84 -5.12
CA SER A 31 -13.33 -15.68 -6.22
C SER A 31 -13.16 -17.12 -5.76
N ASP A 32 -14.24 -17.89 -5.85
CA ASP A 32 -14.18 -19.32 -5.55
C ASP A 32 -13.33 -20.04 -6.61
N ASP A 33 -12.60 -21.07 -6.19
CA ASP A 33 -11.76 -21.94 -7.03
C ASP A 33 -10.81 -21.24 -8.02
N HIS A 34 -10.44 -19.98 -7.75
CA HIS A 34 -9.57 -19.20 -8.64
C HIS A 34 -8.10 -19.50 -8.34
N ALA A 35 -7.62 -20.61 -8.88
CA ALA A 35 -6.22 -21.01 -8.78
C ALA A 35 -5.29 -19.87 -9.27
N LEU A 36 -4.11 -19.74 -8.65
CA LEU A 36 -3.16 -18.68 -8.98
C LEU A 36 -2.77 -18.72 -10.46
N GLU A 37 -2.75 -19.90 -11.08
CA GLU A 37 -2.39 -20.04 -12.48
C GLU A 37 -3.46 -19.48 -13.41
N ALA A 38 -4.73 -19.46 -13.00
CA ALA A 38 -5.83 -18.90 -13.80
C ALA A 38 -5.82 -17.35 -13.85
N ILE A 39 -4.98 -16.70 -13.05
CA ILE A 39 -4.80 -15.24 -13.09
C ILE A 39 -3.72 -14.88 -14.11
N GLY A 40 -4.12 -14.26 -15.24
CA GLY A 40 -3.25 -13.93 -16.36
C GLY A 40 -2.03 -13.10 -15.95
N ALA A 41 -2.24 -12.09 -15.10
CA ALA A 41 -1.19 -11.18 -14.61
C ALA A 41 -0.03 -11.87 -13.87
N TYR A 42 -0.22 -13.10 -13.37
CA TYR A 42 0.85 -13.87 -12.73
C TYR A 42 1.75 -14.62 -13.72
N GLY A 43 1.44 -14.59 -15.02
CA GLY A 43 2.33 -15.11 -16.06
C GLY A 43 2.54 -16.63 -16.01
N SER A 44 1.58 -17.37 -15.46
CA SER A 44 1.67 -18.82 -15.27
C SER A 44 1.63 -19.61 -16.59
N TRP A 45 1.71 -20.95 -16.49
CA TRP A 45 1.54 -21.85 -17.63
C TRP A 45 0.15 -21.80 -18.28
N LEU A 46 -0.87 -21.31 -17.57
CA LEU A 46 -2.22 -21.11 -18.09
C LEU A 46 -2.41 -19.74 -18.77
N LYS A 47 -1.46 -18.78 -18.67
CA LYS A 47 -1.56 -17.41 -19.21
C LYS A 47 -2.19 -17.32 -20.60
N LYS A 48 -1.79 -18.19 -21.53
CA LYS A 48 -2.25 -18.19 -22.93
C LYS A 48 -3.74 -18.54 -23.09
N TYR A 49 -4.36 -19.09 -22.04
CA TYR A 49 -5.77 -19.46 -21.97
C TYR A 49 -6.57 -18.55 -21.04
N CYS A 50 -5.90 -17.70 -20.25
CA CYS A 50 -6.57 -16.78 -19.33
C CYS A 50 -7.20 -15.62 -20.12
N PRO A 51 -8.50 -15.34 -19.95
CA PRO A 51 -9.12 -14.14 -20.53
C PRO A 51 -8.80 -12.86 -19.75
N THR A 52 -8.18 -12.99 -18.56
CA THR A 52 -7.75 -11.85 -17.74
C THR A 52 -6.48 -11.22 -18.33
N PRO A 53 -6.29 -9.89 -18.13
CA PRO A 53 -5.12 -9.19 -18.66
C PRO A 53 -3.80 -9.84 -18.26
N THR A 54 -2.78 -9.68 -19.11
CA THR A 54 -1.42 -10.11 -18.80
C THR A 54 -0.41 -8.98 -18.73
#